data_AF-A0A956PMY0-F1
#
_entry.id   AF-A0A956PMY0-F1
#
_cell.length_a   1.000
_cell.length_b   1.000
_cell.length_c   1.000
_cell.angle_alpha   90.00
_cell.angle_beta   90.00
_cell.angle_gamma   90.00
#
_symmetry.space_group_name_H-M   'P 1'
#
loop_
_entity.id
_entity.type
_entity.pdbx_description
1 polymer ?
#
loop_
_entity_poly.entity_id
_entity_poly.type
_entity_poly.pdbx_seq_one_letter_code
_entity_poly.pdbx_strand_id
1 'polypeptide(L)'
;GGSDKPGTPSYRGPSALSEPETQAINGFLEQHPKVDHWLDLHGYGKLLILSDKTEIDSNQALTSRMKEHIPDYKIIGLQDYGATSGTSIQLAKQRGIKAAVMEMGTCFQPAGEDREQSLHEGVAATLAFLSQAAEP
;
A
#
# COMPACT_ATOMS: atom_id res chain seq x y z
N GLY A 1 4.66 11.55 10.05
CA GLY A 1 4.79 11.34 11.49
C GLY A 1 5.47 10.01 11.74
N GLY A 2 6.70 10.07 12.23
CA GLY A 2 7.45 8.95 12.78
C GLY A 2 8.14 9.41 14.06
N SER A 3 8.55 8.50 14.92
CA SER A 3 9.23 8.82 16.18
C SER A 3 10.75 8.72 16.02
N ASP A 4 11.48 9.62 16.68
CA ASP A 4 12.95 9.54 16.80
C ASP A 4 13.38 8.78 18.06
N LYS A 5 12.42 8.30 18.87
CA LYS A 5 12.68 7.57 20.11
C LYS A 5 12.67 6.06 19.83
N PRO A 6 13.78 5.34 20.09
CA PRO A 6 13.78 3.88 20.07
C PRO A 6 12.72 3.30 21.01
N GLY A 7 12.15 2.14 20.64
CA GLY A 7 11.14 1.43 21.44
C GLY A 7 9.70 1.93 21.27
N THR A 8 9.46 2.97 20.48
CA THR A 8 8.08 3.33 20.07
C THR A 8 7.66 2.53 18.83
N PRO A 9 6.37 2.17 18.68
CA PRO A 9 5.88 1.42 17.52
C PRO A 9 6.14 2.09 16.16
N SER A 10 6.30 3.42 16.14
CA SER A 10 6.58 4.20 14.93
C SER A 10 8.01 4.76 14.88
N TYR A 11 8.96 4.12 15.58
CA TYR A 11 10.37 4.51 15.52
C TYR A 11 10.89 4.37 14.08
N ARG A 12 11.47 5.46 13.54
CA ARG A 12 11.84 5.55 12.11
C ARG A 12 13.26 5.06 11.79
N GLY A 13 13.95 4.48 12.77
CA GLY A 13 15.38 4.18 12.69
C GLY A 13 16.27 5.42 12.88
N PRO A 14 17.59 5.23 13.02
CA PRO A 14 18.55 6.33 13.20
C PRO A 14 18.75 7.20 11.94
N SER A 15 18.40 6.69 10.76
CA SER A 15 18.44 7.42 9.48
C SER A 15 17.49 6.78 8.47
N ALA A 16 17.19 7.47 7.38
CA ALA A 16 16.50 6.86 6.24
C ALA A 16 17.28 5.62 5.75
N LEU A 17 16.54 4.56 5.40
CA LEU A 17 17.10 3.27 4.96
C LEU A 17 18.14 2.68 5.94
N SER A 18 17.93 2.83 7.25
CA SER A 18 18.82 2.24 8.26
C SER A 18 18.59 0.74 8.45
N GLU A 19 17.38 0.24 8.19
CA GLU A 19 17.03 -1.17 8.31
C GLU A 19 17.47 -1.96 7.07
N PRO A 20 18.15 -3.11 7.21
CA PRO A 20 18.64 -3.90 6.08
C PRO A 20 17.52 -4.35 5.13
N GLU A 21 16.30 -4.57 5.65
CA GLU A 21 15.12 -4.92 4.87
C GLU A 21 14.73 -3.79 3.91
N THR A 22 14.73 -2.55 4.40
CA THR A 22 14.41 -1.37 3.59
C THR A 22 15.51 -1.06 2.57
N GLN A 23 16.77 -1.31 2.91
CA GLN A 23 17.89 -1.22 1.96
C GLN A 23 17.75 -2.24 0.83
N ALA A 24 17.38 -3.48 1.15
CA ALA A 24 17.20 -4.54 0.14
C ALA A 24 16.09 -4.19 -0.85
N ILE A 25 14.95 -3.68 -0.36
CA ILE A 25 13.86 -3.18 -1.20
C ILE A 25 14.33 -2.02 -2.09
N ASN A 26 15.02 -1.03 -1.51
CA ASN A 26 15.51 0.11 -2.27
C ASN A 26 16.49 -0.31 -3.36
N GLY A 27 17.43 -1.21 -3.04
CA GLY A 27 18.39 -1.77 -3.98
C GLY A 27 17.73 -2.58 -5.09
N PHE A 28 16.68 -3.36 -4.77
CA PHE A 28 15.87 -4.06 -5.78
C PHE A 28 15.25 -3.07 -6.77
N LEU A 29 14.60 -2.01 -6.29
CA LEU A 29 14.01 -1.00 -7.18
C LEU A 29 15.04 -0.28 -8.05
N GLU A 30 16.26 -0.07 -7.55
CA GLU A 30 17.37 0.50 -8.34
C GLU A 30 17.86 -0.44 -9.44
N GLN A 31 17.89 -1.75 -9.16
CA GLN A 31 18.30 -2.77 -10.13
C GLN A 31 17.21 -3.12 -11.15
N HIS A 32 15.95 -2.80 -10.83
CA HIS A 32 14.78 -3.12 -11.64
C HIS A 32 14.00 -1.87 -12.06
N PRO A 33 14.57 -1.00 -12.92
CA PRO A 33 13.93 0.27 -13.34
C PRO A 33 12.65 0.08 -14.17
N LYS A 34 12.31 -1.15 -14.55
CA LYS A 34 11.06 -1.51 -15.23
C LYS A 34 9.89 -1.72 -14.28
N VAL A 35 10.12 -1.73 -12.97
CA VAL A 35 9.03 -1.76 -11.99
C VAL A 35 8.31 -0.42 -12.04
N ASP A 36 7.06 -0.44 -12.49
CA ASP A 36 6.21 0.73 -12.68
C ASP A 36 4.95 0.71 -11.79
N HIS A 37 4.66 -0.44 -11.15
CA HIS A 37 3.56 -0.62 -10.21
C HIS A 37 4.05 -1.25 -8.89
N TRP A 38 3.51 -0.77 -7.77
CA TRP A 38 3.83 -1.25 -6.42
C TRP A 38 2.56 -1.37 -5.57
N LEU A 39 2.27 -2.57 -5.07
CA LEU A 39 1.20 -2.80 -4.09
C LEU A 39 1.82 -3.26 -2.77
N ASP A 40 1.62 -2.47 -1.72
CA ASP A 40 2.06 -2.79 -0.36
C ASP A 40 0.90 -3.38 0.45
N LEU A 41 1.03 -4.60 0.94
CA LEU A 41 -0.03 -5.33 1.64
C LEU A 41 0.17 -5.25 3.16
N HIS A 42 -0.80 -4.66 3.84
CA HIS A 42 -0.86 -4.48 5.30
C HIS A 42 -2.17 -5.03 5.85
N GLY A 43 -2.27 -5.10 7.18
CA GLY A 43 -3.52 -5.27 7.90
C GLY A 43 -3.50 -4.38 9.15
N TYR A 44 -4.60 -3.74 9.54
CA TYR A 44 -5.99 -3.94 9.10
C TYR A 44 -6.73 -2.61 8.89
N GLY A 45 -7.92 -2.69 8.28
CA GLY A 45 -8.80 -1.51 8.20
C GLY A 45 -9.79 -1.48 7.05
N LYS A 46 -9.72 -2.44 6.12
CA LYS A 46 -10.47 -2.44 4.86
C LYS A 46 -10.24 -1.13 4.07
N LEU A 47 -8.98 -0.79 3.83
CA LEU A 47 -8.60 0.43 3.12
C LEU A 47 -7.80 0.12 1.86
N LEU A 48 -8.01 0.91 0.81
CA LEU A 48 -7.06 1.10 -0.28
C LEU A 48 -6.56 2.54 -0.20
N ILE A 49 -5.27 2.72 -0.02
CA ILE A 49 -4.63 4.01 0.17
C ILE A 49 -3.79 4.33 -1.07
N LEU A 50 -4.13 5.42 -1.74
CA LEU A 50 -3.36 6.02 -2.83
C LEU A 50 -2.58 7.24 -2.31
N SER A 51 -1.65 7.80 -3.10
CA SER A 51 -0.76 8.84 -2.55
C SER A 51 -1.50 10.08 -2.10
N ASP A 52 -2.52 10.50 -2.87
CA ASP A 52 -3.35 11.65 -2.58
C ASP A 52 -4.68 11.63 -3.37
N LYS A 53 -5.52 12.64 -3.13
CA LYS A 53 -6.81 12.78 -3.81
C LYS A 53 -6.68 12.92 -5.33
N THR A 54 -5.62 13.53 -5.83
CA THR A 54 -5.37 13.68 -7.27
C THR A 54 -5.08 12.32 -7.91
N GLU A 55 -4.33 11.46 -7.23
CA GLU A 55 -4.09 10.10 -7.69
C GLU A 55 -5.38 9.26 -7.68
N ILE A 56 -6.24 9.42 -6.67
CA ILE A 56 -7.56 8.76 -6.67
C ILE A 56 -8.40 9.19 -7.86
N ASP A 57 -8.49 10.50 -8.12
CA ASP A 57 -9.35 11.05 -9.17
C ASP A 57 -8.87 10.70 -10.58
N SER A 58 -7.57 10.52 -10.76
CA SER A 58 -6.97 10.12 -12.03
C SER A 58 -7.05 8.61 -12.29
N ASN A 59 -7.26 7.77 -11.26
CA ASN A 59 -7.29 6.31 -11.37
C ASN A 59 -8.73 5.73 -11.31
N GLN A 60 -9.66 6.32 -12.06
CA GLN A 60 -11.09 5.91 -12.06
C GLN A 60 -11.31 4.43 -12.40
N ALA A 61 -10.52 3.88 -13.33
CA ALA A 61 -10.60 2.47 -13.73
C ALA A 61 -10.25 1.54 -12.55
N LEU A 62 -9.14 1.82 -11.85
CA LEU A 62 -8.77 1.09 -10.64
C LEU A 62 -9.86 1.20 -9.58
N THR A 63 -10.32 2.42 -9.27
CA THR A 63 -11.30 2.61 -8.20
C THR A 63 -12.63 1.90 -8.50
N SER A 64 -13.03 1.83 -9.77
CA SER A 64 -14.21 1.09 -10.21
C SER A 64 -14.03 -0.42 -10.03
N ARG A 65 -12.91 -0.99 -10.51
CA ARG A 65 -12.60 -2.42 -10.33
C ARG A 65 -12.52 -2.82 -8.86
N MET A 66 -11.90 -1.98 -8.04
CA MET A 66 -11.80 -2.23 -6.60
C MET A 66 -13.20 -2.22 -5.95
N LYS A 67 -14.07 -1.28 -6.30
CA LYS A 67 -15.45 -1.26 -5.79
C LYS A 67 -16.28 -2.46 -6.26
N GLU A 68 -15.99 -3.01 -7.45
CA GLU A 68 -16.64 -4.22 -7.95
C GLU A 68 -16.25 -5.46 -7.13
N HIS A 69 -14.96 -5.62 -6.82
CA HIS A 69 -14.44 -6.83 -6.19
C HIS A 69 -14.36 -6.78 -4.66
N ILE A 70 -14.18 -5.59 -4.09
CA ILE A 70 -14.06 -5.34 -2.64
C ILE A 70 -14.92 -4.13 -2.23
N PRO A 71 -16.26 -4.17 -2.42
CA PRO A 71 -17.15 -3.02 -2.24
C PRO A 71 -17.11 -2.39 -0.84
N ASP A 72 -16.71 -3.16 0.16
CA ASP A 72 -16.63 -2.72 1.56
C ASP A 72 -15.36 -1.94 1.89
N TYR A 73 -14.38 -1.87 0.99
CA TYR A 73 -13.11 -1.18 1.23
C TYR A 73 -13.24 0.32 0.92
N LYS A 74 -12.75 1.16 1.83
CA LYS A 74 -12.69 2.61 1.60
C LYS A 74 -11.44 2.94 0.79
N ILE A 75 -11.62 3.73 -0.26
CA ILE A 75 -10.51 4.26 -1.06
C ILE A 75 -10.20 5.67 -0.56
N ILE A 76 -8.98 5.89 -0.07
CA ILE A 76 -8.56 7.14 0.58
C ILE A 76 -7.19 7.58 0.08
N GLY A 77 -6.85 8.85 0.33
CA GLY A 77 -5.48 9.34 0.12
C GLY A 77 -4.66 9.18 1.39
N LEU A 78 -3.33 9.12 1.27
CA LEU A 78 -2.43 8.96 2.42
C LEU A 78 -2.64 10.05 3.49
N GLN A 79 -3.02 11.27 3.09
CA GLN A 79 -3.32 12.36 4.01
C GLN A 79 -4.54 12.10 4.90
N ASP A 80 -5.49 11.28 4.43
CA ASP A 80 -6.73 10.95 5.14
C ASP A 80 -6.55 9.73 6.07
N TYR A 81 -5.47 8.97 5.90
CA TYR A 81 -5.12 7.84 6.77
C TYR A 81 -4.55 8.32 8.12
N GLY A 82 -3.73 9.37 8.08
CA GLY A 82 -3.10 9.96 9.27
C GLY A 82 -1.71 10.50 8.99
N ALA A 83 -1.11 11.12 10.01
CA ALA A 83 0.20 11.77 9.89
C ALA A 83 1.35 10.74 9.77
N THR A 84 1.66 10.29 8.56
CA THR A 84 2.76 9.35 8.25
C THR A 84 3.90 10.03 7.50
N SER A 85 5.08 9.41 7.44
CA SER A 85 6.25 9.92 6.70
C SER A 85 7.28 8.80 6.53
N GLY A 86 7.96 8.75 5.39
CA GLY A 86 8.94 7.70 5.10
C GLY A 86 8.29 6.38 4.70
N THR A 87 7.09 6.44 4.14
CA THR A 87 6.34 5.25 3.72
C THR A 87 6.81 4.73 2.36
N SER A 88 6.55 3.45 2.08
CA SER A 88 6.82 2.80 0.79
C SER A 88 6.11 3.50 -0.37
N ILE A 89 4.85 3.92 -0.19
CA ILE A 89 4.08 4.66 -1.21
C ILE A 89 4.72 6.02 -1.54
N GLN A 90 5.31 6.72 -0.55
CA GLN A 90 6.03 7.97 -0.79
C GLN A 90 7.34 7.73 -1.56
N LEU A 91 8.07 6.65 -1.23
CA LEU A 91 9.27 6.23 -1.98
C LEU A 91 8.92 5.86 -3.43
N ALA A 92 7.86 5.09 -3.64
CA ALA A 92 7.39 4.69 -4.96
C ALA A 92 7.01 5.93 -5.80
N LYS A 93 6.26 6.87 -5.21
CA LYS A 93 5.89 8.14 -5.87
C LYS A 93 7.11 8.95 -6.28
N GLN A 94 8.14 9.06 -5.44
CA GLN A 94 9.39 9.76 -5.79
C GLN A 94 10.11 9.14 -6.99
N ARG A 95 9.90 7.84 -7.23
CA ARG A 95 10.47 7.09 -8.36
C ARG A 95 9.55 7.06 -9.58
N GLY A 96 8.38 7.69 -9.53
CA GLY A 96 7.38 7.66 -10.61
C GLY A 96 6.66 6.31 -10.74
N ILE A 97 6.71 5.47 -9.70
CA ILE A 97 6.03 4.17 -9.65
C ILE A 97 4.59 4.41 -9.16
N LYS A 98 3.60 3.88 -9.89
CA LYS A 98 2.20 3.91 -9.47
C LYS A 98 2.03 2.98 -8.28
N ALA A 99 1.53 3.50 -7.16
CA ALA A 99 1.56 2.74 -5.92
C ALA A 99 0.26 2.83 -5.12
N ALA A 100 -0.05 1.75 -4.41
CA ALA A 100 -1.12 1.70 -3.44
C ALA A 100 -0.71 0.89 -2.21
N VAL A 101 -1.34 1.18 -1.08
CA VAL A 101 -1.29 0.35 0.14
C VAL A 101 -2.66 -0.25 0.36
N MET A 102 -2.73 -1.54 0.66
CA MET A 102 -3.98 -2.20 1.05
C MET A 102 -3.93 -2.56 2.53
N GLU A 103 -4.93 -2.15 3.29
CA GLU A 103 -5.15 -2.57 4.68
C GLU A 103 -6.25 -3.64 4.70
N MET A 104 -5.83 -4.90 4.80
CA MET A 104 -6.69 -6.07 4.67
C MET A 104 -7.48 -6.35 5.94
N GLY A 105 -8.74 -6.81 5.80
CA GLY A 105 -9.53 -7.31 6.91
C GLY A 105 -9.74 -6.28 8.04
N THR A 106 -10.07 -6.77 9.23
CA THR A 106 -10.52 -5.96 10.37
C THR A 106 -9.71 -6.17 11.66
N CYS A 107 -8.74 -7.09 11.66
CA CYS A 107 -7.87 -7.34 12.80
C CYS A 107 -6.51 -7.91 12.37
N PHE A 108 -5.53 -7.93 13.26
CA PHE A 108 -4.18 -8.46 13.00
C PHE A 108 -4.11 -9.99 12.91
N GLN A 109 -5.08 -10.70 13.49
CA GLN A 109 -5.05 -12.17 13.60
C GLN A 109 -6.43 -12.75 13.27
N PRO A 110 -6.90 -12.61 12.01
CA PRO A 110 -8.17 -13.22 11.60
C PRO A 110 -8.06 -14.74 11.67
N ALA A 111 -9.16 -15.40 12.02
CA ALA A 111 -9.22 -16.85 12.20
C ALA A 111 -10.43 -17.44 11.48
N GLY A 112 -10.33 -18.72 11.11
CA GLY A 112 -11.42 -19.42 10.44
C GLY A 112 -11.88 -18.71 9.15
N GLU A 113 -13.20 -18.56 9.01
CA GLU A 113 -13.83 -17.96 7.83
C GLU A 113 -13.38 -16.51 7.58
N ASP A 114 -13.10 -15.73 8.63
CA ASP A 114 -12.63 -14.34 8.48
C ASP A 114 -11.25 -14.27 7.81
N ARG A 115 -10.38 -15.26 8.07
CA ARG A 115 -9.05 -15.34 7.43
C ARG A 115 -9.19 -15.68 5.95
N GLU A 116 -10.01 -16.67 5.63
CA GLU A 116 -10.23 -17.09 4.24
C GLU A 116 -10.89 -15.98 3.43
N GLN A 117 -11.87 -15.27 4.02
CA GLN A 117 -12.49 -14.11 3.41
C GLN A 117 -11.47 -12.98 3.17
N SER A 118 -10.64 -12.65 4.15
CA SER A 118 -9.60 -11.62 3.99
C SER A 118 -8.59 -11.99 2.91
N LEU A 119 -8.26 -13.28 2.76
CA LEU A 119 -7.39 -13.76 1.69
C LEU A 119 -8.06 -13.60 0.32
N HIS A 120 -9.32 -14.00 0.18
CA HIS A 120 -10.07 -13.83 -1.08
C HIS A 120 -10.15 -12.37 -1.50
N GLU A 121 -10.46 -11.46 -0.57
CA GLU A 121 -10.49 -10.01 -0.82
C GLU A 121 -9.09 -9.49 -1.22
N GLY A 122 -8.04 -9.91 -0.52
CA GLY A 122 -6.65 -9.53 -0.83
C GLY A 122 -6.21 -9.96 -2.23
N VAL A 123 -6.56 -11.19 -2.64
CA VAL A 123 -6.28 -11.68 -4.00
C VAL A 123 -7.05 -10.87 -5.03
N ALA A 124 -8.34 -10.64 -4.82
CA ALA A 124 -9.18 -9.90 -5.76
C ALA A 124 -8.68 -8.45 -5.94
N ALA A 125 -8.32 -7.80 -4.84
CA ALA A 125 -7.71 -6.46 -4.83
C ALA A 125 -6.37 -6.42 -5.58
N THR A 126 -5.51 -7.40 -5.33
CA THR A 126 -4.21 -7.51 -6.00
C THR A 126 -4.39 -7.67 -7.51
N LEU A 127 -5.31 -8.52 -7.95
CA LEU A 127 -5.62 -8.70 -9.37
C LEU A 127 -6.19 -7.41 -9.99
N ALA A 128 -7.11 -6.73 -9.30
CA ALA A 128 -7.67 -5.46 -9.76
C ALA A 128 -6.60 -4.37 -9.93
N PHE A 129 -5.62 -4.33 -9.03
CA PHE A 129 -4.46 -3.44 -9.12
C PHE A 129 -3.53 -3.81 -10.28
N LEU A 130 -3.16 -5.10 -10.39
CA LEU A 130 -2.28 -5.62 -11.45
C LEU A 130 -2.85 -5.40 -12.85
N SER A 131 -4.18 -5.42 -13.02
CA SER A 131 -4.81 -5.12 -14.30
C SER A 131 -4.43 -3.74 -14.85
N GLN A 132 -4.05 -2.77 -14.00
CA GLN A 132 -3.53 -1.48 -14.47
C GLN A 132 -2.20 -1.59 -15.21
N ALA A 133 -1.37 -2.56 -14.84
CA ALA A 133 -0.07 -2.79 -15.49
C ALA A 133 -0.21 -3.50 -16.84
N ALA A 134 -1.37 -4.13 -17.09
CA ALA A 134 -1.68 -4.80 -18.34
C ALA A 134 -2.41 -3.90 -19.35
N GLU A 135 -2.85 -2.71 -18.93
CA GLU A 135 -3.54 -1.73 -19.78
C GLU A 135 -2.49 -0.83 -20.47
N PRO A 136 -2.51 -0.71 -21.81
CA PRO A 136 -1.53 0.06 -22.58
C PRO A 136 -1.62 1.58 -22.39
#